data_AF-A0A7V5DB81-F1
#
_entry.id   AF-A0A7V5DB81-F1
#
_cell.length_a   1.000
_cell.length_b   1.000
_cell.length_c   1.000
_cell.angle_alpha   90.00
_cell.angle_beta   90.00
_cell.angle_gamma   90.00
#
_symmetry.space_group_name_H-M   'P 1'
#
loop_
_entity.id
_entity.type
_entity.pdbx_description
1 polymer ?
#
loop_
_entity_poly.entity_id
_entity_poly.type
_entity_poly.pdbx_seq_one_letter_code
_entity_poly.pdbx_strand_id
1 'polypeptide(L)'
;MWNHTKEPAVVNWKVRPALDTEYLFETATGLANDGKTSKGGAPTLLQSALLMTRFSREFRLTKPKLWAQRIVFGLLSPFAWLAGYRSTYAKYLD
;
A
#
# COMPACT_ATOMS: atom_id res chain seq x y z
N MET A 1 6.14 5.65 8.23
CA MET A 1 6.48 6.73 9.19
C MET A 1 7.94 7.08 8.99
N TRP A 2 8.31 8.35 9.09
CA TRP A 2 9.71 8.76 8.91
C TRP A 2 10.36 8.94 10.27
N ASN A 3 11.47 8.22 10.51
CA ASN A 3 12.38 8.48 11.61
C ASN A 3 13.66 9.09 11.04
N HIS A 4 13.98 10.32 11.43
CA HIS A 4 15.16 11.05 10.96
C HIS A 4 16.42 10.73 11.77
N THR A 5 16.29 10.07 12.92
CA THR A 5 17.40 9.68 13.77
C THR A 5 17.89 8.28 13.41
N LYS A 6 19.09 7.92 13.90
CA LYS A 6 19.64 6.56 13.78
C LYS A 6 19.18 5.65 14.94
N GLU A 7 18.54 6.23 15.95
CA GLU A 7 18.07 5.49 17.11
C GLU A 7 16.69 4.89 16.82
N PRO A 8 16.40 3.67 17.32
CA PRO A 8 15.08 3.09 17.19
C PRO A 8 14.00 4.01 17.79
N ALA A 9 12.95 4.26 17.01
CA ALA A 9 11.75 4.96 17.47
C ALA A 9 10.56 4.01 17.40
N VAL A 10 9.79 3.95 18.48
CA VAL A 10 8.55 3.16 18.57
C VAL A 10 7.37 4.11 18.51
N VAL A 11 6.42 3.85 17.63
CA VAL A 11 5.16 4.60 17.56
C VAL A 11 4.00 3.67 17.89
N ASN A 12 3.19 4.09 18.86
CA ASN A 12 1.89 3.45 19.13
C ASN A 12 0.79 4.30 18.47
N TRP A 13 0.03 3.69 17.56
CA TRP A 13 -0.97 4.38 16.77
C TRP A 13 -2.31 3.63 16.81
N LYS A 14 -3.39 4.40 16.90
CA LYS A 14 -4.77 3.90 16.90
C LYS A 14 -5.59 4.62 15.84
N VAL A 15 -6.35 3.87 15.04
CA VAL A 15 -7.25 4.38 13.99
C VAL A 15 -8.70 4.03 14.34
N ARG A 16 -9.60 5.01 14.23
CA ARG A 16 -11.05 4.84 14.44
C ARG A 16 -11.84 5.74 13.48
N PRO A 17 -12.80 5.20 12.70
CA PRO A 17 -13.04 3.77 12.47
C PRO A 17 -11.84 3.10 11.78
N ALA A 18 -11.58 1.82 12.07
CA ALA A 18 -10.38 1.13 11.57
C ALA A 18 -10.45 0.82 10.06
N LEU A 19 -11.65 0.58 9.52
CA LEU A 19 -11.84 0.05 8.16
C LEU A 19 -10.87 -1.13 7.91
N ASP A 20 -10.26 -1.23 6.73
CA ASP A 20 -9.30 -2.30 6.39
C ASP A 20 -7.84 -1.86 6.59
N THR A 21 -7.57 -0.96 7.54
CA THR A 21 -6.22 -0.38 7.76
C THR A 21 -5.19 -1.46 8.14
N GLU A 22 -5.60 -2.50 8.87
CA GLU A 22 -4.75 -3.65 9.21
C GLU A 22 -4.21 -4.34 7.95
N TYR A 23 -5.10 -4.77 7.05
CA TYR A 23 -4.74 -5.42 5.80
C TYR A 23 -3.86 -4.56 4.88
N LEU A 24 -4.03 -3.23 4.92
CA LEU A 24 -3.16 -2.30 4.21
C LEU A 24 -1.72 -2.41 4.73
N PHE A 25 -1.51 -2.35 6.04
CA PHE A 25 -0.18 -2.38 6.65
C PHE A 25 0.46 -3.76 6.61
N GLU A 26 -0.30 -4.82 6.83
CA GLU A 26 0.16 -6.21 6.67
C GLU A 26 0.65 -6.45 5.25
N THR A 27 -0.14 -6.08 4.25
CA THR A 27 0.25 -6.26 2.85
C THR A 27 1.46 -5.40 2.49
N ALA A 28 1.50 -4.13 2.91
CA ALA A 28 2.62 -3.23 2.61
C ALA A 28 3.91 -3.70 3.28
N THR A 29 3.85 -4.11 4.55
CA THR A 29 4.99 -4.61 5.31
C THR A 29 5.47 -5.95 4.78
N GLY A 30 4.54 -6.87 4.46
CA GLY A 30 4.85 -8.16 3.84
C GLY A 30 5.56 -7.99 2.49
N LEU A 31 5.09 -7.07 1.63
CA LEU A 31 5.77 -6.74 0.38
C LEU A 31 7.18 -6.16 0.61
N ALA A 32 7.36 -5.30 1.62
CA ALA A 32 8.66 -4.74 1.94
C ALA A 32 9.64 -5.82 2.43
N ASN A 33 9.19 -6.71 3.30
CA ASN A 33 9.98 -7.83 3.83
C ASN A 33 10.38 -8.82 2.72
N ASP A 34 9.52 -9.03 1.73
CA ASP A 34 9.78 -9.83 0.53
C ASP A 34 10.72 -9.13 -0.49
N GLY A 35 11.17 -7.90 -0.22
CA GLY A 35 12.00 -7.13 -1.16
C GLY A 35 11.24 -6.63 -2.40
N LYS A 36 9.89 -6.59 -2.35
CA LYS A 36 9.02 -6.15 -3.47
C LYS A 36 8.74 -4.65 -3.47
N THR A 37 9.55 -3.88 -2.74
CA THR A 37 9.50 -2.43 -2.69
C THR A 37 10.83 -1.83 -3.11
N SER A 38 10.78 -0.62 -3.66
CA SER A 38 11.97 0.20 -3.93
C SER A 38 12.70 0.59 -2.63
N LYS A 39 13.89 1.21 -2.75
CA LYS A 39 14.62 1.79 -1.61
C LYS A 39 13.80 2.80 -0.81
N GLY A 40 12.80 3.43 -1.43
CA GLY A 40 11.87 4.35 -0.77
C GLY A 40 10.65 3.67 -0.13
N GLY A 41 10.58 2.34 -0.12
CA GLY A 41 9.46 1.57 0.44
C GLY A 41 8.21 1.52 -0.46
N ALA A 42 8.27 2.07 -1.67
CA ALA A 42 7.14 2.03 -2.61
C ALA A 42 7.14 0.71 -3.42
N PRO A 43 6.00 0.00 -3.53
CA PRO A 43 5.84 -1.14 -4.43
C PRO A 43 5.96 -0.75 -5.92
N THR A 44 5.94 -1.74 -6.81
CA THR A 44 5.86 -1.49 -8.26
C THR A 44 4.59 -0.74 -8.64
N LEU A 45 4.56 -0.11 -9.82
CA LEU A 45 3.39 0.65 -10.28
C LEU A 45 2.13 -0.24 -10.37
N LEU A 46 2.25 -1.48 -10.85
CA LEU A 46 1.14 -2.43 -10.95
C LEU A 46 0.63 -2.86 -9.56
N GLN A 47 1.54 -3.17 -8.63
CA GLN A 47 1.14 -3.48 -7.26
C GLN A 47 0.46 -2.27 -6.58
N SER A 48 1.00 -1.07 -6.82
CA SER A 48 0.44 0.18 -6.31
C SER A 48 -0.95 0.44 -6.87
N ALA A 49 -1.22 0.11 -8.14
CA ALA A 49 -2.55 0.25 -8.72
C ALA A 49 -3.60 -0.57 -7.96
N LEU A 50 -3.29 -1.82 -7.59
CA LEU A 50 -4.19 -2.65 -6.80
C LEU A 50 -4.34 -2.16 -5.36
N LEU A 51 -3.23 -1.82 -4.70
CA LEU A 51 -3.25 -1.32 -3.32
C LEU A 51 -4.04 -0.03 -3.21
N MET A 52 -3.75 0.97 -4.05
CA MET A 52 -4.38 2.28 -3.98
C MET A 52 -5.86 2.23 -4.40
N THR A 53 -6.24 1.27 -5.23
CA THR A 53 -7.67 1.05 -5.56
C THR A 53 -8.40 0.39 -4.38
N ARG A 54 -7.83 -0.68 -3.80
CA ARG A 54 -8.44 -1.46 -2.71
C ARG A 54 -8.58 -0.66 -1.41
N PHE A 55 -7.56 0.13 -1.08
CA PHE A 55 -7.46 0.85 0.18
C PHE A 55 -7.71 2.36 0.05
N SER A 56 -8.48 2.76 -0.98
CA SER A 56 -8.76 4.17 -1.26
C SER A 56 -9.58 4.89 -0.18
N ARG A 57 -10.17 4.15 0.77
CA ARG A 57 -10.91 4.70 1.92
C ARG A 57 -10.00 4.93 3.12
N GLU A 58 -8.93 4.15 3.23
CA GLU A 58 -7.95 4.16 4.32
C GLU A 58 -6.80 5.12 4.00
N PHE A 59 -6.30 5.08 2.76
CA PHE A 59 -5.10 5.78 2.36
C PHE A 59 -5.18 6.30 0.93
N ARG A 60 -4.60 7.49 0.71
CA ARG A 60 -4.43 8.07 -0.64
C ARG A 60 -3.09 8.79 -0.73
N LEU A 61 -2.53 8.84 -1.93
CA LEU A 61 -1.33 9.62 -2.17
C LEU A 61 -1.66 11.12 -2.19
N THR A 62 -0.71 11.95 -1.78
CA THR A 62 -0.86 13.42 -1.80
C THR A 62 -0.84 13.97 -3.23
N LYS A 63 -0.10 13.32 -4.14
CA LYS A 63 -0.01 13.65 -5.56
C LYS A 63 -0.04 12.37 -6.39
N PRO A 64 -0.63 12.36 -7.61
CA PRO A 64 -1.36 13.47 -8.27
C PRO A 64 -2.76 13.72 -7.66
N LYS A 65 -3.60 14.57 -8.25
CA LYS A 65 -4.98 14.80 -7.76
C LYS A 65 -5.78 13.49 -7.70
N LEU A 66 -6.74 13.39 -6.77
CA LEU A 66 -7.52 12.16 -6.53
C LEU A 66 -8.20 11.60 -7.78
N TRP A 67 -8.79 12.46 -8.62
CA TRP A 67 -9.44 12.01 -9.86
C TRP A 67 -8.44 11.36 -10.83
N ALA A 68 -7.22 11.90 -10.92
CA ALA A 68 -6.17 11.35 -11.75
C ALA A 68 -5.67 10.00 -11.18
N GLN A 69 -5.51 9.90 -9.86
CA GLN A 69 -5.18 8.63 -9.21
C GLN A 69 -6.22 7.55 -9.52
N ARG A 70 -7.52 7.88 -9.41
CA ARG A 70 -8.62 6.94 -9.71
C ARG A 70 -8.59 6.45 -11.16
N ILE A 71 -8.36 7.34 -12.12
CA ILE A 71 -8.27 6.95 -13.53
C ILE A 71 -7.05 6.06 -13.76
N VAL A 72 -5.86 6.50 -13.33
CA VAL A 72 -4.61 5.77 -13.58
C VAL A 72 -4.63 4.40 -12.91
N PHE A 73 -4.95 4.32 -11.62
CA PHE A 73 -4.96 3.05 -10.90
C PHE A 73 -6.13 2.16 -11.30
N GLY A 74 -7.29 2.73 -11.62
CA GLY A 74 -8.43 1.99 -12.16
C GLY A 74 -8.09 1.33 -13.49
N LEU A 75 -7.43 2.05 -14.41
CA LEU A 75 -7.00 1.51 -15.70
C LEU A 75 -5.90 0.45 -15.56
N LEU A 76 -4.98 0.60 -14.61
CA LEU A 76 -3.87 -0.34 -14.41
C LEU A 76 -4.26 -1.60 -13.63
N SER A 77 -5.34 -1.55 -12.85
CA SER A 77 -5.75 -2.66 -11.97
C SER A 77 -6.00 -3.98 -12.70
N PRO A 78 -6.73 -4.03 -13.84
CA PRO A 78 -6.93 -5.28 -14.58
C PRO A 78 -5.60 -5.89 -15.05
N PHE A 79 -4.69 -5.06 -15.56
CA PHE A 79 -3.38 -5.53 -16.01
C PHE A 79 -2.53 -6.05 -14.86
N ALA A 80 -2.59 -5.41 -13.70
CA ALA A 80 -1.92 -5.91 -12.50
C ALA A 80 -2.47 -7.26 -12.06
N TRP A 81 -3.79 -7.44 -12.09
CA TRP A 81 -4.43 -8.72 -11.78
C TRP A 81 -4.02 -9.84 -12.74
N LEU A 82 -3.99 -9.54 -14.05
CA LEU A 82 -3.54 -10.45 -15.10
C LEU A 82 -2.06 -10.81 -14.97
N ALA A 83 -1.22 -9.87 -14.54
CA ALA A 83 0.18 -10.10 -14.24
C ALA A 83 0.43 -10.87 -12.92
N GLY A 84 -0.62 -11.34 -12.25
CA GLY A 84 -0.53 -12.16 -11.04
C GLY A 84 -0.42 -11.38 -9.73
N TYR A 85 -0.49 -10.05 -9.77
CA TYR A 85 -0.52 -9.24 -8.55
C TYR A 85 -1.86 -9.37 -7.85
N ARG A 86 -1.87 -9.15 -6.53
CA ARG A 86 -3.07 -9.15 -5.69
C ARG A 86 -3.06 -7.94 -4.78
N SER A 87 -4.25 -7.44 -4.45
CA SER A 87 -4.42 -6.32 -3.52
C SER A 87 -4.05 -6.69 -2.08
N THR A 88 -4.17 -7.98 -1.73
CA THR A 88 -3.77 -8.59 -0.46
C THR A 88 -3.22 -9.99 -0.75
N TYR A 89 -2.37 -10.51 0.12
CA TYR A 89 -1.82 -11.87 -0.01
C TYR A 89 -2.01 -12.60 1.31
N ALA A 90 -2.67 -13.75 1.29
CA ALA A 90 -3.01 -14.51 2.51
C ALA A 90 -1.79 -14.81 3.40
N LYS A 91 -0.60 -14.97 2.81
CA LYS A 91 0.65 -15.20 3.55
C LYS A 91 1.16 -14.01 4.37
N TYR A 92 0.55 -12.83 4.23
CA TYR A 92 0.89 -11.64 5.01
C TYR A 92 -0.20 -11.27 6.02
N LEU A 93 -1.36 -11.91 5.94
CA LEU A 93 -2.50 -11.63 6.81
C LEU A 93 -2.43 -12.59 8.00
N ASP A 94 -2.54 -12.06 9.21
CA ASP A 94 -2.54 -12.84 10.46
C ASP A 94 -3.95 -13.30 10.88
#